data_AF-A0A519S4Y3-F1
#
_entry.id   AF-A0A519S4Y3-F1
#
_cell.length_a   1.000
_cell.length_b   1.000
_cell.length_c   1.000
_cell.angle_alpha   90.00
_cell.angle_beta   90.00
_cell.angle_gamma   90.00
#
_symmetry.space_group_name_H-M   'P 1'
#
loop_
_entity.id
_entity.type
_entity.pdbx_description
1 polymer ?
#
loop_
_entity_poly.entity_id
_entity_poly.type
_entity_poly.pdbx_seq_one_letter_code
_entity_poly.pdbx_strand_id
1 'polypeptide(L)'
;PFAFQYVTHSFFNISLVVGFWGVMYGPCFLIGVGYMVSAAQDAKEFANSLQTSFGNLGVSLGTATGGWFISHYGIAITPWVGIGFGLLALLMILWRAWLDRV
;
A
#
# COMPACT_ATOMS: atom_id res chain seq x y z
N PRO A 1 6.46 4.57 11.03
CA PRO A 1 7.69 3.78 11.24
C PRO A 1 8.08 3.60 12.72
N PHE A 2 8.24 4.68 13.49
CA PHE A 2 8.69 4.61 14.89
C PHE A 2 7.75 3.86 15.84
N ALA A 3 6.43 3.86 15.56
CA ALA A 3 5.46 3.14 16.40
C ALA A 3 5.79 1.64 16.54
N PHE A 4 6.24 0.97 15.48
CA PHE A 4 6.56 -0.47 15.52
C PHE A 4 7.78 -0.81 16.39
N GLN A 5 8.64 0.17 16.73
CA GLN A 5 9.79 -0.07 17.62
C GLN A 5 9.38 -0.20 19.10
N TYR A 6 8.22 0.33 19.49
CA TYR A 6 7.77 0.40 20.88
C TYR A 6 6.52 -0.46 21.18
N VAL A 7 5.99 -1.14 20.16
CA VAL A 7 4.68 -1.82 20.22
C VAL A 7 4.78 -3.28 20.66
N THR A 8 5.96 -3.91 20.58
CA THR A 8 6.15 -5.36 20.73
C THR A 8 5.83 -5.92 22.12
N HIS A 9 5.71 -5.08 23.15
CA HIS A 9 5.60 -5.52 24.54
C HIS A 9 4.18 -5.48 25.13
N SER A 10 3.20 -4.88 24.44
CA SER A 10 1.84 -4.72 24.98
C SER A 10 0.78 -5.00 23.93
N PHE A 11 -0.11 -5.94 24.22
CA PHE A 11 -1.27 -6.27 23.38
C PHE A 11 -2.09 -5.02 23.04
N PHE A 12 -2.28 -4.12 24.01
CA PHE A 12 -3.01 -2.88 23.81
C PHE A 12 -2.38 -1.98 22.74
N ASN A 13 -1.06 -1.84 22.75
CA ASN A 13 -0.34 -1.03 21.76
C ASN A 13 -0.40 -1.66 20.36
N ILE A 14 -0.35 -3.00 20.28
CA ILE A 14 -0.50 -3.74 19.02
C ILE A 14 -1.90 -3.51 18.45
N SER A 15 -2.95 -3.66 19.26
CA SER A 15 -4.34 -3.44 18.84
C SER A 15 -4.58 -2.02 18.34
N LEU A 16 -4.04 -1.00 19.01
CA LEU A 16 -4.15 0.40 18.57
C LEU A 16 -3.51 0.63 17.21
N VAL A 17 -2.28 0.13 17.00
CA VAL A 17 -1.56 0.34 15.74
C VAL A 17 -2.21 -0.43 14.60
N VAL A 18 -2.60 -1.68 14.81
CA VAL A 18 -3.30 -2.49 13.80
C VAL A 18 -4.67 -1.90 13.49
N GLY A 19 -5.42 -1.46 14.51
CA GLY A 19 -6.72 -0.81 14.33
C GLY A 19 -6.62 0.48 13.55
N PHE A 20 -5.67 1.35 13.90
CA PHE A 20 -5.41 2.59 13.15
C PHE A 20 -5.07 2.31 11.69
N TRP A 21 -4.15 1.37 11.42
CA TRP A 21 -3.80 1.00 10.04
C TRP A 21 -4.97 0.39 9.27
N GLY A 22 -5.78 -0.46 9.90
CA GLY A 22 -6.98 -1.04 9.30
C GLY A 22 -8.00 0.03 8.90
N VAL A 23 -8.22 1.04 9.76
CA VAL A 23 -9.10 2.17 9.46
C VAL A 23 -8.54 3.03 8.33
N MET A 24 -7.24 3.29 8.30
CA MET A 24 -6.62 4.06 7.21
C MET A 24 -6.65 3.35 5.85
N TYR A 25 -6.59 2.03 5.83
CA TYR A 25 -6.56 1.27 4.57
C TYR A 25 -7.84 1.43 3.75
N GLY A 26 -9.02 1.42 4.39
CA GLY A 26 -10.31 1.49 3.71
C GLY A 26 -10.48 2.71 2.79
N PRO A 27 -10.36 3.95 3.31
CA PRO A 27 -10.46 5.16 2.51
C PRO A 27 -9.41 5.24 1.38
N CYS A 28 -8.17 4.85 1.67
CA CYS A 28 -7.09 4.85 0.67
C CYS A 28 -7.38 3.91 -0.50
N PHE A 29 -7.88 2.71 -0.19
CA PHE A 29 -8.27 1.73 -1.21
C PHE A 29 -9.41 2.27 -2.10
N LEU A 30 -10.44 2.85 -1.49
CA LEU A 30 -11.58 3.45 -2.21
C LEU A 30 -11.16 4.61 -3.12
N ILE A 31 -10.27 5.50 -2.65
CA ILE A 31 -9.75 6.60 -3.46
C ILE A 31 -8.96 6.06 -4.66
N GLY A 32 -8.12 5.04 -4.45
CA GLY A 32 -7.36 4.39 -5.53
C GLY A 32 -8.26 3.78 -6.61
N VAL A 33 -9.30 3.06 -6.20
CA VAL A 33 -10.30 2.49 -7.12
C VAL A 33 -11.02 3.60 -7.91
N GLY A 34 -11.51 4.64 -7.22
CA GLY A 34 -12.20 5.76 -7.86
C GLY A 34 -11.34 6.49 -8.89
N TYR A 35 -10.07 6.74 -8.55
CA TYR A 35 -9.12 7.39 -9.44
C TYR A 35 -8.90 6.58 -10.73
N MET A 36 -8.72 5.27 -10.64
CA MET A 36 -8.39 4.48 -11.83
C MET A 36 -9.63 4.07 -12.64
N VAL A 37 -10.84 3.96 -12.05
CA VAL A 37 -12.09 3.88 -12.83
C VAL A 37 -12.34 5.17 -13.60
N SER A 38 -11.97 6.33 -13.04
CA SER A 38 -12.10 7.62 -13.75
C SER A 38 -11.19 7.75 -14.97
N ALA A 39 -10.08 6.99 -15.00
CA ALA A 39 -9.10 7.03 -16.10
C ALA A 39 -9.56 6.29 -17.37
N ALA A 40 -10.58 5.44 -17.28
CA ALA A 40 -11.10 4.65 -18.40
C ALA A 40 -12.63 4.59 -18.35
N GLN A 41 -13.29 5.74 -18.56
CA GLN A 41 -14.75 5.84 -18.46
C GLN A 41 -15.50 4.98 -19.49
N ASP A 42 -14.90 4.71 -20.64
CA ASP A 42 -15.49 3.87 -21.69
C ASP A 42 -15.33 2.36 -21.44
N ALA A 43 -14.43 1.96 -20.52
CA ALA A 43 -14.09 0.56 -20.25
C ALA A 43 -14.00 0.27 -18.73
N LYS A 44 -15.04 0.68 -17.99
CA LYS A 44 -15.05 0.62 -16.51
C LYS A 44 -14.87 -0.80 -15.95
N GLU A 45 -15.46 -1.81 -16.57
CA GLU A 45 -15.33 -3.21 -16.13
C GLU A 45 -13.90 -3.75 -16.33
N PHE A 46 -13.25 -3.35 -17.43
CA PHE A 46 -11.85 -3.68 -17.67
C PHE A 46 -10.94 -2.98 -16.64
N ALA A 47 -11.14 -1.68 -16.40
CA ALA A 47 -10.37 -0.95 -15.39
C ALA A 47 -10.52 -1.54 -13.99
N ASN A 48 -11.75 -1.91 -13.60
CA ASN A 48 -12.02 -2.48 -12.28
C ASN A 48 -11.41 -3.89 -12.11
N SER A 49 -11.44 -4.72 -13.16
CA SER A 49 -10.79 -6.03 -13.13
C SER A 49 -9.26 -5.90 -13.07
N LEU A 50 -8.68 -5.00 -13.86
CA LEU A 50 -7.24 -4.70 -13.84
C LEU A 50 -6.80 -4.23 -12.45
N GLN A 51 -7.56 -3.33 -11.81
CA GLN A 51 -7.31 -2.89 -10.43
C GLN A 51 -7.24 -4.03 -9.44
N THR A 52 -8.21 -4.95 -9.54
CA THR A 52 -8.32 -6.06 -8.59
C THR A 52 -7.14 -7.02 -8.79
N SER A 53 -6.78 -7.30 -10.05
CA SER A 53 -5.62 -8.12 -10.39
C SER A 53 -4.31 -7.51 -9.90
N PHE A 54 -4.04 -6.24 -10.18
CA PHE A 54 -2.83 -5.56 -9.70
C PHE A 54 -2.83 -5.32 -8.19
N GLY A 55 -4.00 -5.14 -7.58
CA GLY A 55 -4.16 -5.09 -6.12
C GLY A 55 -3.72 -6.40 -5.47
N ASN A 56 -4.20 -7.53 -5.98
CA ASN A 56 -3.79 -8.86 -5.51
C ASN A 56 -2.30 -9.14 -5.74
N LEU A 57 -1.77 -8.72 -6.90
CA LEU A 57 -0.34 -8.81 -7.19
C LEU A 57 0.49 -7.98 -6.21
N GLY A 58 0.05 -6.76 -5.91
CA GLY A 58 0.68 -5.87 -4.94
C GLY A 58 0.67 -6.46 -3.52
N VAL A 59 -0.44 -7.04 -3.08
CA VAL A 59 -0.53 -7.74 -1.78
C VAL A 59 0.41 -8.95 -1.75
N SER A 60 0.45 -9.73 -2.82
CA SER A 60 1.31 -10.92 -2.91
C SER A 60 2.80 -10.55 -2.84
N LEU A 61 3.23 -9.58 -3.67
CA LEU A 61 4.60 -9.08 -3.69
C LEU A 61 4.97 -8.38 -2.38
N GLY A 62 4.07 -7.56 -1.82
CA GLY A 62 4.27 -6.87 -0.56
C GLY A 62 4.43 -7.84 0.62
N THR A 63 3.63 -8.91 0.65
CA THR A 63 3.72 -9.94 1.68
C THR A 63 5.00 -10.77 1.53
N ALA A 64 5.37 -11.16 0.31
CA ALA A 64 6.60 -11.91 0.05
C ALA A 64 7.85 -11.09 0.42
N THR A 65 7.94 -9.84 -0.04
CA THR A 65 9.05 -8.94 0.27
C THR A 65 9.09 -8.60 1.75
N GLY A 66 7.95 -8.23 2.35
CA GLY A 66 7.83 -7.98 3.79
C GLY A 66 8.28 -9.17 4.64
N GLY A 67 7.82 -10.37 4.31
CA GLY A 67 8.23 -11.62 4.98
C GLY A 67 9.72 -11.88 4.89
N TRP A 68 10.34 -11.67 3.72
CA TRP A 68 11.77 -11.80 3.54
C TRP A 68 12.57 -10.82 4.41
N PHE A 69 12.16 -9.55 4.45
CA PHE A 69 12.79 -8.54 5.30
C PHE A 69 12.61 -8.84 6.81
N ILE A 70 11.42 -9.32 7.22
CA ILE A 70 11.17 -9.74 8.60
C ILE A 70 12.07 -10.90 8.98
N SER A 71 12.28 -11.88 8.09
CA SER A 71 13.12 -13.05 8.35
C SER A 71 14.61 -12.71 8.58
N HIS A 72 15.11 -11.62 7.99
CA HIS A 72 16.53 -11.24 8.09
C HIS A 72 16.80 -10.10 9.09
N TYR A 73 15.87 -9.15 9.24
CA TYR A 73 16.07 -7.91 10.01
C TYR A 73 15.05 -7.68 11.13
N GLY A 74 14.08 -8.61 11.30
CA GLY A 74 13.01 -8.51 12.29
C GLY A 74 11.87 -7.57 11.88
N ILE A 75 10.82 -7.50 12.69
CA ILE A 75 9.57 -6.79 12.34
C ILE A 75 9.70 -5.26 12.32
N ALA A 76 10.72 -4.70 12.98
CA ALA A 76 10.91 -3.26 13.07
C ALA A 76 11.28 -2.62 11.71
N ILE A 77 11.78 -3.40 10.75
CA ILE A 77 12.14 -2.92 9.41
C ILE A 77 10.92 -2.72 8.50
N THR A 78 9.81 -3.44 8.74
CA THR A 78 8.65 -3.52 7.86
C THR A 78 8.07 -2.15 7.46
N PRO A 79 7.95 -1.16 8.36
CA PRO A 79 7.47 0.17 7.97
C PRO A 79 8.38 0.90 6.98
N TRP A 80 9.69 0.65 7.02
CA TRP A 80 10.67 1.26 6.11
C TRP A 80 10.57 0.66 4.71
N VAL A 81 10.37 -0.65 4.62
CA VAL A 81 10.05 -1.33 3.36
C VAL A 81 8.77 -0.74 2.75
N GLY A 82 7.74 -0.53 3.57
CA GLY A 82 6.50 0.14 3.15
C GLY A 82 6.71 1.57 2.65
N ILE A 83 7.58 2.36 3.29
CA ILE A 83 7.97 3.70 2.81
C ILE A 83 8.64 3.60 1.44
N GLY A 84 9.51 2.61 1.22
CA GLY A 84 10.14 2.36 -0.08
C GLY A 84 9.11 2.14 -1.19
N PHE A 85 8.14 1.27 -0.97
CA PHE A 85 7.03 1.06 -1.91
C PHE A 85 6.16 2.32 -2.07
N GLY A 86 5.92 3.08 -1.00
CA GLY A 86 5.21 4.36 -1.05
C GLY A 86 5.93 5.39 -1.93
N LEU A 87 7.25 5.49 -1.84
CA LEU A 87 8.06 6.36 -2.70
C LEU A 87 7.97 5.93 -4.16
N LEU A 88 8.05 4.63 -4.46
CA LEU A 88 7.86 4.12 -5.81
C LEU A 88 6.47 4.45 -6.37
N ALA A 89 5.43 4.34 -5.54
CA ALA A 89 4.08 4.72 -5.94
C ALA A 89 3.98 6.23 -6.24
N LEU A 90 4.58 7.08 -5.40
CA LEU A 90 4.64 8.53 -5.66
C LEU A 90 5.39 8.86 -6.96
N LEU A 91 6.52 8.20 -7.22
CA LEU A 91 7.28 8.37 -8.46
C LEU A 91 6.42 7.99 -9.69
N MET A 92 5.66 6.91 -9.61
CA MET A 92 4.76 6.49 -10.69
C MET A 92 3.62 7.49 -10.92
N ILE A 93 3.03 8.04 -9.85
CA ILE A 93 1.99 9.06 -9.95
C ILE A 93 2.56 10.34 -10.60
N LEU A 94 3.75 10.78 -10.18
CA LEU A 94 4.41 11.94 -10.75
C LEU A 94 4.77 11.72 -12.23
N TRP A 95 5.24 10.52 -12.56
CA TRP A 95 5.55 10.13 -13.94
C TRP A 95 4.30 10.20 -14.82
N ARG A 96 3.18 9.64 -14.37
CA ARG A 96 1.89 9.77 -15.06
C ARG A 96 1.46 11.23 -15.20
N ALA A 97 1.55 12.02 -14.13
CA ALA A 97 1.16 13.43 -14.16
C ALA A 97 2.03 14.26 -15.11
N TRP A 98 3.27 13.84 -15.36
CA TRP A 98 4.12 14.44 -16.40
C TRP A 98 3.65 14.03 -17.80
N LEU A 99 3.39 12.74 -18.03
CA LEU A 99 2.89 12.25 -19.32
C LEU A 99 1.54 12.88 -19.70
N ASP A 100 0.62 13.04 -18.75
CA ASP A 100 -0.70 13.64 -18.97
C ASP A 100 -0.63 15.14 -19.33
N ARG A 101 0.54 15.80 -19.14
CA ARG A 101 0.75 17.22 -19.48
C ARG A 101 1.44 17.43 -20.84
N VAL A 102 2.05 16.38 -21.40
CA VAL A 102 2.76 16.43 -22.69
C VAL A 102 1.78 16.12 -23.81
#